data_AF-A0A9P4G7V7-F1
#
_entry.id   AF-A0A9P4G7V7-F1
#
_cell.length_a   1.000
_cell.length_b   1.000
_cell.length_c   1.000
_cell.angle_alpha   90.00
_cell.angle_beta   90.00
_cell.angle_gamma   90.00
#
_symmetry.space_group_name_H-M   'P 1'
#
loop_
_entity.id
_entity.type
_entity.pdbx_description
1 polymer ?
#
loop_
_entity_poly.entity_id
_entity_poly.type
_entity_poly.pdbx_seq_one_letter_code
_entity_poly.pdbx_strand_id
1 'polypeptide(L)'
;MAAITRAVGQSGRRYVVERLLQDKPGPLGRVYLASAGNQQYVLKSVPKTDFKYFEDMYSNLQKSPYIRVANDAILDQSMFAYRYFKDHLLFFVQKEDPVSLPLMKRIIRDSLRGIAALHEKGIVHTDIKANNILVDWNKVDGHTVVGQVQIADIEDAAYIPDGDFAIVGRQVGNWMWRSPEAHASGKVHKPSDIFSFGIVCIYALTKRVIFAVADEELEEGVDKLAIVLERQLSYFSDFESFVGLLQHLGDSPWAQIFTVIAEGFNEDLPRAPFALWKGIDPDFKDLVGKMTNIDPKRRITAHEALAHPWFRDVA
;
A
#
# COMPACT_ATOMS: atom_id res chain seq x y z
N MET A 1 24.21 17.45 15.17
CA MET A 1 24.71 16.06 15.23
C MET A 1 25.43 15.75 13.93
N ALA A 2 26.63 15.16 13.99
CA ALA A 2 27.45 14.87 12.81
C ALA A 2 26.77 13.85 11.87
N ALA A 3 27.04 13.94 10.57
CA ALA A 3 26.60 12.95 9.60
C ALA A 3 27.29 11.60 9.88
N ILE A 4 26.51 10.54 10.04
CA ILE A 4 27.00 9.16 10.08
C ILE A 4 27.77 8.86 8.79
N THR A 5 29.01 8.42 8.91
CA THR A 5 29.83 7.97 7.77
C THR A 5 29.99 6.45 7.72
N ARG A 6 29.90 5.79 8.88
CA ARG A 6 29.99 4.33 9.03
C ARG A 6 29.07 3.84 10.13
N ALA A 7 28.59 2.61 9.99
CA ALA A 7 27.85 1.89 11.03
C ALA A 7 28.31 0.44 11.10
N VAL A 8 28.13 -0.18 12.27
CA VAL A 8 28.35 -1.61 12.47
C VAL A 8 27.05 -2.21 12.97
N GLY A 9 26.51 -3.17 12.22
CA GLY A 9 25.31 -3.88 12.63
C GLY A 9 25.62 -4.96 13.67
N GLN A 10 24.58 -5.43 14.36
CA GLN A 10 24.65 -6.55 15.31
C GLN A 10 25.22 -7.81 14.67
N SER A 11 25.00 -8.02 13.37
CA SER A 11 25.59 -9.14 12.63
C SER A 11 27.11 -9.06 12.47
N GLY A 12 27.74 -7.95 12.89
CA GLY A 12 29.14 -7.62 12.64
C GLY A 12 29.40 -6.99 11.27
N ARG A 13 28.36 -6.88 10.42
CA ARG A 13 28.48 -6.24 9.10
C ARG A 13 28.81 -4.76 9.25
N ARG A 14 29.81 -4.32 8.48
CA ARG A 14 30.23 -2.91 8.42
C ARG A 14 29.58 -2.23 7.22
N TYR A 15 28.89 -1.13 7.50
CA TYR A 15 28.22 -0.30 6.51
C TYR A 15 28.99 1.00 6.31
N VAL A 16 29.21 1.36 5.04
CA VAL A 16 29.76 2.66 4.63
C VAL A 16 28.61 3.48 4.06
N VAL A 17 28.33 4.63 4.66
CA VAL A 17 27.26 5.51 4.20
C VAL A 17 27.70 6.19 2.91
N GLU A 18 26.88 6.09 1.88
CA GLU A 18 27.10 6.72 0.58
C GLU A 18 26.48 8.12 0.54
N ARG A 19 25.20 8.23 0.93
CA ARG A 19 24.46 9.48 0.96
C ARG A 19 23.21 9.40 1.82
N LEU A 20 22.71 10.57 2.22
CA LEU A 20 21.41 10.75 2.85
C LEU A 20 20.31 10.70 1.78
N LEU A 21 19.30 9.85 1.95
CA LEU A 21 18.13 9.74 1.08
C LEU A 21 16.95 10.57 1.61
N GLN A 22 16.81 10.68 2.93
CA GLN A 22 15.75 11.44 3.56
C GLN A 22 16.24 12.01 4.90
N ASP A 23 15.89 13.26 5.19
CA ASP A 23 16.11 13.91 6.49
C ASP A 23 14.81 14.61 6.93
N LYS A 24 13.93 13.87 7.60
CA LYS A 24 12.81 14.47 8.32
C LYS A 24 13.22 14.74 9.76
N PRO A 25 12.70 15.80 10.40
CA PRO A 25 12.89 16.03 11.82
C PRO A 25 12.41 14.82 12.65
N GLY A 26 13.16 14.46 13.69
CA GLY A 26 12.79 13.40 14.62
C GLY A 26 13.34 12.00 14.30
N PRO A 27 13.04 11.01 15.15
CA PRO A 27 13.69 9.70 15.15
C PRO A 27 13.32 8.78 13.99
N LEU A 28 12.17 8.96 13.32
CA LEU A 28 11.76 8.20 12.12
C LEU A 28 12.32 8.78 10.82
N GLY A 29 13.01 9.91 10.90
CA GLY A 29 13.13 10.79 9.75
C GLY A 29 14.32 10.55 8.85
N ARG A 30 15.35 9.84 9.32
CA ARG A 30 16.60 9.70 8.59
C ARG A 30 16.74 8.37 7.90
N VAL A 31 17.00 8.45 6.60
CA VAL A 31 17.20 7.31 5.73
C VAL A 31 18.49 7.53 4.96
N TYR A 32 19.38 6.56 5.01
CA TYR A 32 20.68 6.60 4.34
C TYR A 32 20.79 5.48 3.32
N LEU A 33 21.44 5.77 2.20
CA LEU A 33 21.99 4.74 1.34
C LEU A 33 23.38 4.37 1.87
N ALA A 34 23.64 3.08 2.01
CA ALA A 34 24.92 2.56 2.47
C ALA A 34 25.32 1.31 1.69
N SER A 35 26.60 0.99 1.70
CA SER A 35 27.15 -0.23 1.10
C SER A 35 27.84 -1.09 2.14
N ALA A 36 27.76 -2.40 1.96
CA ALA A 36 28.58 -3.38 2.67
C ALA A 36 29.08 -4.42 1.65
N GLY A 37 30.38 -4.33 1.31
CA GLY A 37 30.94 -5.04 0.17
C GLY A 37 30.31 -4.54 -1.14
N ASN A 38 29.85 -5.47 -1.98
CA ASN A 38 29.21 -5.15 -3.27
C ASN A 38 27.68 -4.99 -3.18
N GLN A 39 27.11 -5.02 -1.97
CA GLN A 39 25.67 -4.96 -1.77
C GLN A 39 25.28 -3.62 -1.13
N GLN A 40 24.28 -2.97 -1.71
CA GLN A 40 23.67 -1.76 -1.17
C GLN A 40 22.56 -2.08 -0.17
N TYR A 41 22.42 -1.18 0.81
CA TYR A 41 21.47 -1.22 1.92
C TYR A 41 20.88 0.17 2.16
N VAL A 42 19.70 0.17 2.75
CA VAL A 42 19.05 1.35 3.33
C VAL A 42 19.19 1.26 4.84
N LEU A 43 19.76 2.29 5.46
CA LEU A 43 19.77 2.43 6.93
C LEU A 43 18.67 3.42 7.31
N LYS A 44 17.64 2.95 8.04
CA LYS A 44 16.51 3.77 8.45
C LYS A 44 16.51 3.89 9.97
N SER A 45 16.44 5.11 10.48
CA SER A 45 16.31 5.38 11.91
C SER A 45 14.90 5.10 12.38
N VAL A 46 14.79 4.59 13.61
CA VAL A 46 13.51 4.40 14.30
C VAL A 46 13.60 4.96 15.73
N PRO A 47 12.47 5.31 16.37
CA PRO A 47 12.44 5.71 17.76
C PRO A 47 13.01 4.61 18.64
N LYS A 48 13.87 5.00 19.59
CA LYS A 48 14.44 4.08 20.59
C LYS A 48 13.37 3.32 21.35
N THR A 49 12.23 3.96 21.61
CA THR A 49 11.07 3.39 22.31
C THR A 49 10.43 2.24 21.52
N ASP A 50 10.49 2.30 20.19
CA ASP A 50 9.77 1.38 19.30
C ASP A 50 10.70 0.33 18.70
N PHE A 51 12.02 0.49 18.88
CA PHE A 51 13.05 -0.38 18.32
C PHE A 51 12.81 -1.85 18.67
N LYS A 52 12.55 -2.16 19.95
CA LYS A 52 12.35 -3.54 20.39
C LYS A 52 11.07 -4.14 19.79
N TYR A 53 10.00 -3.34 19.72
CA TYR A 53 8.75 -3.75 19.10
C TYR A 53 8.94 -4.12 17.63
N PHE A 54 9.65 -3.30 16.86
CA PHE A 54 9.94 -3.60 15.45
C PHE A 54 10.87 -4.79 15.28
N GLU A 55 11.88 -4.96 16.14
CA GLU A 55 12.76 -6.13 16.14
C GLU A 55 11.96 -7.43 16.32
N ASP A 56 11.06 -7.46 17.30
CA ASP A 56 10.20 -8.62 17.58
C ASP A 56 9.22 -8.87 16.41
N MET A 57 8.61 -7.83 15.86
CA MET A 57 7.74 -7.94 14.68
C MET A 57 8.51 -8.49 13.46
N TYR A 58 9.72 -8.01 13.19
CA TYR A 58 10.53 -8.50 12.07
C TYR A 58 10.91 -9.97 12.23
N SER A 59 11.26 -10.42 13.44
CA SER A 59 11.59 -11.82 13.69
C SER A 59 10.45 -12.78 13.29
N ASN A 60 9.20 -12.36 13.49
CA ASN A 60 8.00 -13.12 13.13
C ASN A 60 7.71 -13.15 11.62
N LEU A 61 8.18 -12.14 10.89
CA LEU A 61 7.91 -11.93 9.46
C LEU A 61 9.07 -12.36 8.54
N GLN A 62 10.26 -12.59 9.07
CA GLN A 62 11.48 -12.95 8.32
C GLN A 62 11.35 -14.17 7.39
N LYS A 63 10.34 -15.03 7.58
CA LYS A 63 10.10 -16.20 6.74
C LYS A 63 9.48 -15.87 5.38
N SER A 64 8.86 -14.70 5.22
CA SER A 64 8.20 -14.33 3.96
C SER A 64 9.17 -13.62 3.02
N PRO A 65 9.40 -14.12 1.79
CA PRO A 65 10.23 -13.43 0.81
C PRO A 65 9.53 -12.19 0.21
N TYR A 66 8.25 -11.98 0.50
CA TYR A 66 7.40 -10.92 -0.06
C TYR A 66 7.17 -9.74 0.90
N ILE A 67 7.80 -9.77 2.09
CA ILE A 67 7.76 -8.69 3.06
C ILE A 67 9.19 -8.20 3.29
N ARG A 68 9.39 -6.88 3.23
CA ARG A 68 10.66 -6.26 3.52
C ARG A 68 10.82 -6.13 5.03
N VAL A 69 11.77 -6.90 5.57
CA VAL A 69 12.18 -6.84 6.97
C VAL A 69 13.64 -6.39 7.07
N ALA A 70 14.05 -5.93 8.26
CA ALA A 70 15.44 -5.59 8.52
C ALA A 70 16.35 -6.82 8.38
N ASN A 71 17.48 -6.65 7.69
CA ASN A 71 18.55 -7.64 7.56
C ASN A 71 19.59 -7.53 8.66
N ASP A 72 19.65 -6.40 9.35
CA ASP A 72 20.56 -6.12 10.47
C ASP A 72 20.03 -4.96 11.30
N ALA A 73 20.58 -4.81 12.50
CA ALA A 73 20.23 -3.78 13.48
C ALA A 73 21.49 -3.02 13.91
N ILE A 74 21.44 -1.69 13.95
CA ILE A 74 22.54 -0.80 14.35
C ILE A 74 22.11 -0.13 15.66
N LEU A 75 22.46 -0.77 16.77
CA LEU A 75 21.91 -0.46 18.10
C LEU A 75 22.28 0.92 18.62
N ASP A 76 23.53 1.32 18.46
CA ASP A 76 24.08 2.59 18.94
C ASP A 76 23.35 3.80 18.33
N GLN A 77 22.86 3.64 17.10
CA GLN A 77 22.19 4.68 16.33
C GLN A 77 20.68 4.44 16.18
N SER A 78 20.16 3.34 16.73
CA SER A 78 18.75 2.97 16.65
C SER A 78 18.25 2.94 15.21
N MET A 79 19.01 2.24 14.36
CA MET A 79 18.67 2.05 12.95
C MET A 79 18.52 0.58 12.61
N PHE A 80 17.70 0.32 11.60
CA PHE A 80 17.65 -0.96 10.94
C PHE A 80 18.27 -0.86 9.55
N ALA A 81 18.97 -1.91 9.13
CA ALA A 81 19.54 -2.02 7.80
C ALA A 81 18.68 -2.96 6.95
N TYR A 82 18.19 -2.46 5.81
CA TYR A 82 17.38 -3.21 4.86
C TYR A 82 18.14 -3.36 3.56
N ARG A 83 18.03 -4.50 2.88
CA ARG A 83 18.55 -4.65 1.51
C ARG A 83 17.96 -3.55 0.63
N TYR A 84 18.80 -2.94 -0.19
CA TYR A 84 18.35 -1.92 -1.15
C TYR A 84 17.51 -2.56 -2.26
N PHE A 85 16.44 -1.87 -2.65
CA PHE A 85 15.63 -2.18 -3.82
C PHE A 85 15.78 -1.01 -4.79
N LYS A 86 15.84 -1.33 -6.09
CA LYS A 86 16.13 -0.31 -7.11
C LYS A 86 15.08 0.79 -7.16
N ASP A 87 13.80 0.41 -7.16
CA ASP A 87 12.68 1.34 -7.21
C ASP A 87 11.49 0.83 -6.38
N HIS A 88 10.46 1.67 -6.23
CA HIS A 88 9.12 1.27 -5.82
C HIS A 88 8.17 1.26 -7.02
N LEU A 89 7.02 0.57 -6.90
CA LEU A 89 6.06 0.35 -7.99
C LEU A 89 5.61 1.66 -8.66
N LEU A 90 5.35 2.71 -7.87
CA LEU A 90 4.95 4.03 -8.43
C LEU A 90 5.99 4.57 -9.43
N PHE A 91 7.29 4.49 -9.12
CA PHE A 91 8.30 4.99 -10.05
C PHE A 91 8.62 3.97 -11.14
N PHE A 92 8.55 2.68 -10.84
CA PHE A 92 8.76 1.59 -11.79
C PHE A 92 7.77 1.65 -12.97
N VAL A 93 6.48 1.89 -12.70
CA VAL A 93 5.41 1.94 -13.70
C VAL A 93 5.47 3.20 -14.57
N GLN A 94 5.96 4.32 -14.02
CA GLN A 94 6.07 5.60 -14.73
C GLN A 94 7.18 5.65 -15.78
N LYS A 95 8.08 4.66 -15.81
CA LYS A 95 9.14 4.60 -16.83
C LYS A 95 8.54 4.43 -18.22
N GLU A 96 9.20 5.03 -19.21
CA GLU A 96 8.70 5.08 -20.60
C GLU A 96 8.59 3.70 -21.24
N ASP A 97 9.44 2.75 -20.83
CA ASP A 97 9.39 1.38 -21.34
C ASP A 97 8.11 0.66 -20.90
N PRO A 98 7.32 0.10 -21.83
CA PRO A 98 6.17 -0.72 -21.47
C PRO A 98 6.59 -1.96 -20.69
N VAL A 99 6.05 -2.12 -19.49
CA VAL A 99 6.15 -3.37 -18.72
C VAL A 99 5.15 -4.36 -19.33
N SER A 100 5.61 -5.56 -19.68
CA SER A 100 4.70 -6.58 -20.24
C SER A 100 3.63 -6.97 -19.22
N LEU A 101 2.43 -7.25 -19.71
CA LEU A 101 1.31 -7.65 -18.84
C LEU A 101 1.64 -8.86 -17.96
N PRO A 102 2.28 -9.95 -18.46
CA PRO A 102 2.66 -11.08 -17.61
C PRO A 102 3.59 -10.69 -16.46
N LEU A 103 4.56 -9.79 -16.73
CA LEU A 103 5.47 -9.30 -15.70
C LEU A 103 4.71 -8.43 -14.67
N MET A 104 3.78 -7.60 -15.12
CA MET A 104 2.97 -6.79 -14.21
C MET A 104 2.05 -7.65 -13.34
N LYS A 105 1.42 -8.68 -13.91
CA LYS A 105 0.63 -9.66 -13.15
C LYS A 105 1.48 -10.36 -12.09
N ARG A 106 2.74 -10.74 -12.41
CA ARG A 106 3.69 -11.30 -11.43
C ARG A 106 3.97 -10.32 -10.29
N ILE A 107 4.22 -9.05 -10.59
CA ILE A 107 4.50 -8.02 -9.56
C ILE A 107 3.30 -7.85 -8.63
N ILE A 108 2.10 -7.75 -9.19
CA ILE A 108 0.85 -7.64 -8.40
C ILE A 108 0.66 -8.89 -7.55
N ARG A 109 0.84 -10.09 -8.12
CA ARG A 109 0.72 -11.35 -7.38
C ARG A 109 1.71 -11.45 -6.23
N ASP A 110 2.98 -11.12 -6.46
CA ASP A 110 4.02 -11.18 -5.42
C ASP A 110 3.77 -10.12 -4.32
N SER A 111 3.23 -8.96 -4.67
CA SER A 111 2.78 -7.96 -3.68
C SER A 111 1.63 -8.51 -2.82
N LEU A 112 0.64 -9.13 -3.45
CA LEU A 112 -0.52 -9.71 -2.77
C LEU A 112 -0.13 -10.89 -1.86
N ARG A 113 0.90 -11.68 -2.22
CA ARG A 113 1.51 -12.69 -1.34
C ARG A 113 2.11 -12.07 -0.08
N GLY A 114 2.71 -10.88 -0.19
CA GLY A 114 3.20 -10.12 0.97
C GLY A 114 2.05 -9.67 1.89
N ILE A 115 0.95 -9.17 1.32
CA ILE A 115 -0.25 -8.78 2.07
C ILE A 115 -0.87 -10.01 2.76
N ALA A 116 -1.02 -11.13 2.05
CA ALA A 116 -1.54 -12.38 2.61
C ALA A 116 -0.69 -12.85 3.81
N ALA A 117 0.63 -12.78 3.70
CA ALA A 117 1.54 -13.17 4.79
C ALA A 117 1.43 -12.24 6.03
N LEU A 118 1.15 -10.95 5.84
CA LEU A 118 0.83 -10.05 6.97
C LEU A 118 -0.52 -10.43 7.60
N HIS A 119 -1.54 -10.65 6.77
CA HIS A 119 -2.90 -10.96 7.21
C HIS A 119 -2.99 -12.29 7.97
N GLU A 120 -2.22 -13.31 7.57
CA GLU A 120 -2.08 -14.59 8.30
C GLU A 120 -1.52 -14.42 9.72
N LYS A 121 -0.73 -13.37 9.95
CA LYS A 121 -0.20 -13.02 11.27
C LYS A 121 -1.11 -12.07 12.04
N GLY A 122 -2.30 -11.75 11.51
CA GLY A 122 -3.16 -10.74 12.12
C GLY A 122 -2.54 -9.34 12.06
N ILE A 123 -1.74 -9.04 11.04
CA ILE A 123 -1.16 -7.70 10.86
C ILE A 123 -1.87 -7.01 9.70
N VAL A 124 -2.33 -5.79 9.93
CA VAL A 124 -2.91 -4.91 8.91
C VAL A 124 -1.88 -3.82 8.61
N HIS A 125 -1.53 -3.65 7.33
CA HIS A 125 -0.49 -2.72 6.91
C HIS A 125 -0.90 -1.26 7.11
N THR A 126 -2.18 -0.93 6.87
CA THR A 126 -2.81 0.39 7.03
C THR A 126 -2.40 1.47 6.04
N ASP A 127 -1.25 1.33 5.36
CA ASP A 127 -0.78 2.25 4.32
C ASP A 127 -0.34 1.55 3.03
N ILE A 128 -1.18 0.65 2.49
CA ILE A 128 -0.92 0.05 1.18
C ILE A 128 -1.03 1.12 0.09
N LYS A 129 0.08 1.33 -0.62
CA LYS A 129 0.19 2.27 -1.75
C LYS A 129 1.35 1.86 -2.66
N ALA A 130 1.36 2.36 -3.89
CA ALA A 130 2.38 1.98 -4.88
C ALA A 130 3.83 2.36 -4.47
N ASN A 131 4.04 3.30 -3.54
CA ASN A 131 5.37 3.63 -3.00
C ASN A 131 5.89 2.58 -2.01
N ASN A 132 4.99 1.82 -1.38
CA ASN A 132 5.30 0.83 -0.35
C ASN A 132 5.44 -0.59 -0.93
N ILE A 133 5.42 -0.71 -2.25
CA ILE A 133 5.73 -1.95 -2.98
C ILE A 133 7.07 -1.76 -3.65
N LEU A 134 8.10 -2.44 -3.17
CA LEU A 134 9.44 -2.33 -3.72
C LEU A 134 9.67 -3.35 -4.82
N VAL A 135 10.38 -2.94 -5.86
CA VAL A 135 10.67 -3.76 -7.04
C VAL A 135 12.18 -3.74 -7.28
N ASP A 136 12.80 -4.91 -7.11
CA ASP A 136 14.19 -5.12 -7.50
C ASP A 136 14.21 -5.60 -8.95
N TRP A 137 14.85 -4.85 -9.83
CA TRP A 137 14.81 -5.13 -11.26
C TRP A 137 16.06 -4.60 -11.97
N ASN A 138 16.38 -5.21 -13.11
CA ASN A 138 17.49 -4.79 -13.97
C ASN A 138 17.10 -4.89 -15.45
N LYS A 139 17.90 -4.28 -16.32
CA LYS A 139 17.82 -4.54 -17.76
C LYS A 139 18.85 -5.61 -18.12
N VAL A 140 18.40 -6.67 -18.77
CA VAL A 140 19.24 -7.72 -19.35
C VAL A 140 18.88 -7.79 -20.83
N ASP A 141 19.85 -7.54 -21.70
CA ASP A 141 19.66 -7.51 -23.16
C ASP A 141 18.51 -6.60 -23.61
N GLY A 142 18.35 -5.44 -22.95
CA GLY A 142 17.28 -4.48 -23.22
C GLY A 142 15.93 -4.83 -22.59
N HIS A 143 15.77 -6.03 -22.02
CA HIS A 143 14.53 -6.47 -21.38
C HIS A 143 14.55 -6.22 -19.87
N THR A 144 13.42 -5.75 -19.34
CA THR A 144 13.22 -5.60 -17.89
C THR A 144 13.05 -6.96 -17.24
N VAL A 145 13.94 -7.28 -16.29
CA VAL A 145 13.89 -8.49 -15.46
C VAL A 145 13.65 -8.07 -14.01
N VAL A 146 12.60 -8.59 -13.40
CA VAL A 146 12.28 -8.36 -11.98
C VAL A 146 12.77 -9.54 -11.14
N GLY A 147 13.60 -9.25 -10.14
CA GLY A 147 14.09 -10.18 -9.14
C GLY A 147 13.05 -10.40 -8.04
N GLN A 148 13.01 -9.49 -7.06
CA GLN A 148 12.12 -9.56 -5.91
C GLN A 148 11.10 -8.41 -5.90
N VAL A 149 9.91 -8.70 -5.36
CA VAL A 149 8.88 -7.72 -5.05
C VAL A 149 8.50 -7.88 -3.59
N GLN A 150 8.51 -6.78 -2.84
CA GLN A 150 8.26 -6.81 -1.39
C GLN A 150 7.37 -5.67 -0.93
N ILE A 151 6.43 -5.98 -0.03
CA ILE A 151 5.72 -4.98 0.77
C ILE A 151 6.69 -4.39 1.79
N ALA A 152 6.78 -3.07 1.88
CA ALA A 152 7.67 -2.34 2.78
C ALA A 152 6.91 -1.29 3.59
N ASP A 153 7.59 -0.67 4.56
CA ASP A 153 7.03 0.36 5.46
C ASP A 153 5.97 -0.19 6.43
N ILE A 154 6.26 -1.38 6.98
CA ILE A 154 5.40 -2.06 7.96
C ILE A 154 5.50 -1.47 9.38
N GLU A 155 6.30 -0.42 9.57
CA GLU A 155 6.46 0.26 10.86
C GLU A 155 5.19 1.01 11.29
N ASP A 156 4.31 1.37 10.35
CA ASP A 156 2.98 1.93 10.63
C ASP A 156 1.87 0.84 10.69
N ALA A 157 2.24 -0.44 10.53
CA ALA A 157 1.29 -1.54 10.59
C ALA A 157 0.78 -1.80 12.02
N ALA A 158 -0.41 -2.37 12.13
CA ALA A 158 -1.03 -2.70 13.41
C ALA A 158 -1.31 -4.20 13.53
N TYR A 159 -1.09 -4.75 14.72
CA TYR A 159 -1.55 -6.09 15.07
C TYR A 159 -3.05 -6.06 15.38
N ILE A 160 -3.84 -6.63 14.48
CA ILE A 160 -5.29 -6.81 14.57
C ILE A 160 -5.60 -8.30 14.39
N PRO A 161 -5.62 -9.09 15.47
CA PRO A 161 -5.96 -10.51 15.40
C PRO A 161 -7.44 -10.69 15.06
N ASP A 162 -7.81 -11.90 14.66
CA ASP A 162 -9.21 -12.21 14.36
C ASP A 162 -10.08 -12.04 15.63
N GLY A 163 -11.29 -11.51 15.45
CA GLY A 163 -12.20 -11.15 16.53
C GLY A 163 -12.70 -9.71 16.40
N ASP A 164 -13.16 -9.12 17.51
CA ASP A 164 -13.76 -7.77 17.55
C ASP A 164 -12.73 -6.63 17.69
N PHE A 165 -11.47 -6.87 17.33
CA PHE A 165 -10.42 -5.85 17.38
C PHE A 165 -10.37 -5.05 16.07
N ALA A 166 -10.27 -3.73 16.17
CA ALA A 166 -10.15 -2.83 15.03
C ALA A 166 -9.31 -1.61 15.39
N ILE A 167 -8.69 -0.97 14.40
CA ILE A 167 -8.23 0.42 14.57
C ILE A 167 -9.46 1.31 14.48
N VAL A 168 -9.62 2.23 15.43
CA VAL A 168 -10.74 3.18 15.50
C VAL A 168 -10.25 4.58 15.86
N GLY A 169 -11.02 5.61 15.50
CA GLY A 169 -10.80 6.98 15.98
C GLY A 169 -9.62 7.71 15.32
N ARG A 170 -9.06 7.17 14.24
CA ARG A 170 -8.04 7.85 13.43
C ARG A 170 -8.17 7.49 11.94
N GLN A 171 -7.81 8.44 11.09
CA GLN A 171 -7.60 8.17 9.67
C GLN A 171 -6.21 7.57 9.46
N VAL A 172 -6.13 6.40 8.83
CA VAL A 172 -4.87 5.69 8.55
C VAL A 172 -4.55 5.69 7.06
N GLY A 173 -3.27 5.57 6.72
CA GLY A 173 -2.78 5.51 5.34
C GLY A 173 -2.89 6.81 4.55
N ASN A 174 -2.39 6.79 3.32
CA ASN A 174 -2.47 7.91 2.38
C ASN A 174 -3.87 8.04 1.78
N TRP A 175 -4.44 9.25 1.84
CA TRP A 175 -5.81 9.56 1.42
C TRP A 175 -6.14 9.22 -0.05
N MET A 176 -5.16 9.14 -0.96
CA MET A 176 -5.39 8.75 -2.36
C MET A 176 -5.53 7.22 -2.56
N TRP A 177 -5.23 6.42 -1.54
CA TRP A 177 -5.29 4.96 -1.59
C TRP A 177 -6.21 4.37 -0.51
N ARG A 178 -6.60 5.20 0.46
CA ARG A 178 -7.33 4.83 1.67
C ARG A 178 -8.74 4.31 1.36
N SER A 179 -9.21 3.35 2.14
CA SER A 179 -10.57 2.82 2.03
C SER A 179 -11.64 3.78 2.60
N PRO A 180 -12.93 3.64 2.21
CA PRO A 180 -14.00 4.52 2.67
C PRO A 180 -14.13 4.55 4.20
N GLU A 181 -14.10 3.39 4.85
CA GLU A 181 -14.20 3.29 6.32
C GLU A 181 -12.97 3.87 7.04
N ALA A 182 -11.79 3.85 6.41
CA ALA A 182 -10.60 4.48 6.95
C ALA A 182 -10.63 6.01 6.80
N HIS A 183 -11.26 6.56 5.75
CA HIS A 183 -11.57 8.00 5.69
C HIS A 183 -12.51 8.42 6.81
N ALA A 184 -13.50 7.58 7.11
CA ALA A 184 -14.47 7.83 8.17
C ALA A 184 -13.94 7.68 9.60
N SER A 185 -12.65 7.33 9.78
CA SER A 185 -12.10 6.89 11.07
C SER A 185 -12.92 5.76 11.72
N GLY A 186 -13.61 4.98 10.91
CA GLY A 186 -14.41 3.83 11.32
C GLY A 186 -13.52 2.64 11.69
N LYS A 187 -14.15 1.48 11.90
CA LYS A 187 -13.41 0.25 12.23
C LYS A 187 -12.58 -0.23 11.02
N VAL A 188 -11.26 -0.13 11.13
CA VAL A 188 -10.31 -0.59 10.10
C VAL A 188 -9.77 -1.97 10.44
N HIS A 189 -9.74 -2.85 9.43
CA HIS A 189 -9.31 -4.25 9.52
C HIS A 189 -8.57 -4.66 8.23
N LYS A 190 -8.25 -5.96 8.09
CA LYS A 190 -7.60 -6.57 6.90
C LYS A 190 -8.27 -6.16 5.56
N PRO A 191 -9.60 -6.09 5.41
CA PRO A 191 -10.24 -5.65 4.16
C PRO A 191 -9.90 -4.22 3.73
N SER A 192 -9.43 -3.36 4.63
CA SER A 192 -9.00 -2.00 4.27
C SER A 192 -7.72 -2.02 3.42
N ASP A 193 -6.77 -2.91 3.74
CA ASP A 193 -5.58 -3.12 2.91
C ASP A 193 -5.96 -3.65 1.52
N ILE A 194 -6.99 -4.51 1.43
CA ILE A 194 -7.45 -5.08 0.15
C ILE A 194 -8.05 -4.00 -0.76
N PHE A 195 -8.86 -3.09 -0.21
CA PHE A 195 -9.38 -1.96 -0.97
C PHE A 195 -8.23 -1.12 -1.53
N SER A 196 -7.28 -0.72 -0.67
CA SER A 196 -6.12 0.05 -1.08
C SER A 196 -5.27 -0.67 -2.14
N PHE A 197 -5.12 -1.99 -2.01
CA PHE A 197 -4.44 -2.80 -3.02
C PHE A 197 -5.18 -2.86 -4.35
N GLY A 198 -6.52 -2.88 -4.35
CA GLY A 198 -7.31 -2.76 -5.57
C GLY A 198 -7.03 -1.45 -6.33
N ILE A 199 -6.85 -0.35 -5.61
CA ILE A 199 -6.44 0.94 -6.22
C ILE A 199 -5.02 0.84 -6.80
N VAL A 200 -4.10 0.17 -6.10
CA VAL A 200 -2.74 -0.13 -6.60
C VAL A 200 -2.78 -0.96 -7.89
N CYS A 201 -3.63 -1.97 -7.98
CA CYS A 201 -3.82 -2.76 -9.19
C CYS A 201 -4.23 -1.88 -10.38
N ILE A 202 -5.21 -0.99 -10.19
CA ILE A 202 -5.66 -0.07 -11.23
C ILE A 202 -4.50 0.83 -11.68
N TYR A 203 -3.76 1.39 -10.72
CA TYR A 203 -2.58 2.19 -11.02
C TYR A 203 -1.54 1.41 -11.84
N ALA A 204 -1.26 0.17 -11.47
CA ALA A 204 -0.24 -0.67 -12.12
C ALA A 204 -0.53 -0.90 -13.61
N LEU A 205 -1.81 -0.98 -14.01
CA LEU A 205 -2.19 -1.18 -15.42
C LEU A 205 -2.47 0.12 -16.18
N THR A 206 -2.96 1.15 -15.50
CA THR A 206 -3.40 2.40 -16.15
C THR A 206 -2.37 3.54 -16.06
N LYS A 207 -1.37 3.39 -15.19
CA LYS A 207 -0.43 4.45 -14.76
C LYS A 207 -1.11 5.67 -14.11
N ARG A 208 -2.39 5.56 -13.74
CA ARG A 208 -3.19 6.64 -13.15
C ARG A 208 -3.51 6.36 -11.70
N VAL A 209 -3.20 7.30 -10.82
CA VAL A 209 -3.69 7.29 -9.44
C VAL A 209 -5.09 7.89 -9.47
N ILE A 210 -6.11 7.04 -9.56
CA ILE A 210 -7.49 7.45 -9.92
C ILE A 210 -8.14 8.42 -8.91
N PHE A 211 -7.62 8.49 -7.68
CA PHE A 211 -8.04 9.42 -6.64
C PHE A 211 -7.07 10.59 -6.41
N ALA A 212 -6.02 10.71 -7.22
CA ALA A 212 -5.22 11.93 -7.21
C ALA A 212 -6.09 13.07 -7.77
N VAL A 213 -6.10 14.20 -7.05
CA VAL A 213 -6.80 15.42 -7.44
C VAL A 213 -5.74 16.47 -7.71
N ALA A 214 -5.63 16.89 -8.97
CA ALA A 214 -4.71 17.94 -9.38
C ALA A 214 -5.24 19.31 -8.94
N ASP A 215 -4.36 20.28 -8.68
CA ASP A 215 -4.80 21.61 -8.23
C ASP A 215 -5.60 22.33 -9.34
N GLU A 216 -5.33 22.00 -10.60
CA GLU A 216 -6.04 22.53 -11.76
C GLU A 216 -7.47 21.96 -11.91
N GLU A 217 -7.78 20.85 -11.24
CA GLU A 217 -9.12 20.24 -11.23
C GLU A 217 -10.04 20.85 -10.15
N LEU A 218 -9.51 21.72 -9.27
CA LEU A 218 -10.24 22.23 -8.12
C LEU A 218 -10.99 23.51 -8.44
N GLU A 219 -12.30 23.45 -8.31
CA GLU A 219 -13.13 24.65 -8.17
C GLU A 219 -12.86 25.35 -6.83
N GLU A 220 -13.01 26.67 -6.81
CA GLU A 220 -12.73 27.49 -5.63
C GLU A 220 -13.62 27.05 -4.44
N GLY A 221 -12.98 26.71 -3.32
CA GLY A 221 -13.67 26.29 -2.09
C GLY A 221 -14.01 24.80 -2.00
N VAL A 222 -13.70 23.98 -3.01
CA VAL A 222 -13.94 22.53 -2.97
C VAL A 222 -12.80 21.80 -2.25
N ASP A 223 -13.15 20.95 -1.28
CA ASP A 223 -12.20 20.08 -0.59
C ASP A 223 -11.82 18.88 -1.48
N LYS A 224 -10.51 18.65 -1.68
CA LYS A 224 -9.97 17.47 -2.39
C LYS A 224 -10.53 16.15 -1.87
N LEU A 225 -10.82 16.07 -0.57
CA LEU A 225 -11.39 14.88 0.03
C LEU A 225 -12.80 14.60 -0.48
N ALA A 226 -13.62 15.63 -0.70
CA ALA A 226 -14.98 15.45 -1.25
C ALA A 226 -14.92 14.78 -2.62
N ILE A 227 -14.00 15.24 -3.50
CA ILE A 227 -13.77 14.65 -4.82
C ILE A 227 -13.33 13.19 -4.72
N VAL A 228 -12.47 12.85 -3.75
CA VAL A 228 -12.03 11.46 -3.55
C VAL A 228 -13.17 10.56 -3.10
N LEU A 229 -13.99 11.01 -2.14
CA LEU A 229 -15.14 10.25 -1.67
C LEU A 229 -16.21 10.09 -2.77
N GLU A 230 -16.44 11.14 -3.56
CA GLU A 230 -17.31 11.06 -4.74
C GLU A 230 -16.79 10.04 -5.74
N ARG A 231 -15.50 10.07 -6.10
CA ARG A 231 -14.89 9.08 -7.00
C ARG A 231 -14.99 7.65 -6.42
N GLN A 232 -14.78 7.47 -5.12
CA GLN A 232 -14.94 6.17 -4.46
C GLN A 232 -16.36 5.61 -4.63
N LEU A 233 -17.37 6.42 -4.34
CA LEU A 233 -18.76 6.02 -4.52
C LEU A 233 -19.07 5.82 -6.01
N SER A 234 -18.74 6.78 -6.86
CA SER A 234 -18.97 6.73 -8.32
C SER A 234 -18.45 5.44 -8.94
N TYR A 235 -17.21 5.03 -8.60
CA TYR A 235 -16.54 3.89 -9.22
C TYR A 235 -16.91 2.54 -8.62
N PHE A 236 -17.11 2.45 -7.30
CA PHE A 236 -17.09 1.16 -6.60
C PHE A 236 -18.33 0.84 -5.75
N SER A 237 -19.29 1.76 -5.66
CA SER A 237 -20.53 1.52 -4.92
C SER A 237 -21.61 0.85 -5.80
N ASP A 238 -22.47 0.07 -5.17
CA ASP A 238 -23.82 -0.24 -5.62
C ASP A 238 -24.76 -0.07 -4.42
N PHE A 239 -26.07 -0.29 -4.62
CA PHE A 239 -27.04 -0.11 -3.54
C PHE A 239 -26.71 -0.98 -2.31
N GLU A 240 -26.39 -2.25 -2.51
CA GLU A 240 -26.16 -3.19 -1.41
C GLU A 240 -24.87 -2.89 -0.65
N SER A 241 -23.77 -2.62 -1.36
CA SER A 241 -22.49 -2.25 -0.76
C SER A 241 -22.55 -0.90 -0.05
N PHE A 242 -23.37 0.04 -0.54
CA PHE A 242 -23.60 1.31 0.14
C PHE A 242 -24.32 1.11 1.47
N VAL A 243 -25.38 0.32 1.49
CA VAL A 243 -26.06 -0.06 2.74
C VAL A 243 -25.08 -0.76 3.70
N GLY A 244 -24.24 -1.66 3.19
CA GLY A 244 -23.21 -2.33 3.99
C GLY A 244 -22.18 -1.37 4.58
N LEU A 245 -21.73 -0.37 3.83
CA LEU A 245 -20.86 0.70 4.34
C LEU A 245 -21.55 1.48 5.47
N LEU A 246 -22.81 1.91 5.28
CA LEU A 246 -23.55 2.65 6.31
C LEU A 246 -23.72 1.83 7.59
N GLN A 247 -24.04 0.53 7.47
CA GLN A 247 -24.11 -0.38 8.62
C GLN A 247 -22.76 -0.53 9.33
N HIS A 248 -21.66 -0.55 8.58
CA HIS A 248 -20.31 -0.60 9.16
C HIS A 248 -19.94 0.68 9.91
N LEU A 249 -20.39 1.83 9.41
CA LEU A 249 -20.16 3.14 10.04
C LEU A 249 -21.05 3.40 11.26
N GLY A 250 -22.24 2.79 11.31
CA GLY A 250 -23.20 2.98 12.41
C GLY A 250 -23.58 4.45 12.59
N ASP A 251 -23.58 4.92 13.83
CA ASP A 251 -23.95 6.31 14.19
C ASP A 251 -22.85 7.35 13.89
N SER A 252 -21.81 6.98 13.14
CA SER A 252 -20.74 7.90 12.76
C SER A 252 -21.32 9.06 11.91
N PRO A 253 -20.95 10.33 12.18
CA PRO A 253 -21.34 11.47 11.33
C PRO A 253 -20.93 11.30 9.85
N TRP A 254 -19.92 10.47 9.58
CA TRP A 254 -19.49 10.14 8.23
C TRP A 254 -20.55 9.38 7.43
N ALA A 255 -21.44 8.63 8.07
CA ALA A 255 -22.55 7.98 7.39
C ALA A 255 -23.42 9.02 6.65
N GLN A 256 -23.71 10.15 7.30
CA GLN A 256 -24.45 11.25 6.68
C GLN A 256 -23.66 11.90 5.54
N ILE A 257 -22.35 12.08 5.70
CA ILE A 257 -21.48 12.64 4.64
C ILE A 257 -21.53 11.75 3.39
N PHE A 258 -21.38 10.43 3.55
CA PHE A 258 -21.48 9.49 2.44
C PHE A 258 -22.87 9.49 1.81
N THR A 259 -23.95 9.59 2.59
CA THR A 259 -25.32 9.71 2.06
C THR A 259 -25.50 10.96 1.22
N VAL A 260 -25.05 12.13 1.70
CA VAL A 260 -25.15 13.38 0.94
C VAL A 260 -24.40 13.28 -0.39
N ILE A 261 -23.20 12.69 -0.41
CA ILE A 261 -22.44 12.50 -1.66
C ILE A 261 -23.18 11.52 -2.59
N ALA A 262 -23.72 10.41 -2.05
CA ALA A 262 -24.45 9.43 -2.85
C ALA A 262 -25.73 10.00 -3.48
N GLU A 263 -26.44 10.86 -2.76
CA GLU A 263 -27.65 11.56 -3.23
C GLU A 263 -27.34 12.66 -4.26
N GLY A 264 -26.08 13.12 -4.33
CA GLY A 264 -25.65 14.12 -5.30
C GLY A 264 -25.58 13.62 -6.75
N PHE A 265 -25.48 12.31 -6.98
CA PHE A 265 -25.42 11.75 -8.32
C PHE A 265 -26.77 11.87 -9.04
N ASN A 266 -26.75 12.35 -10.29
CA ASN A 266 -27.95 12.58 -11.11
C ASN A 266 -27.60 12.53 -12.61
N GLU A 267 -28.47 13.03 -13.49
CA GLU A 267 -28.23 13.03 -14.95
C GLU A 267 -27.05 13.94 -15.37
N ASP A 268 -26.84 15.05 -14.65
CA ASP A 268 -25.74 15.99 -14.90
C ASP A 268 -24.42 15.53 -14.26
N LEU A 269 -24.51 14.76 -13.18
CA LEU A 269 -23.37 14.10 -12.52
C LEU A 269 -23.57 12.58 -12.44
N PRO A 270 -23.47 11.87 -13.58
CA PRO A 270 -23.69 10.43 -13.60
C PRO A 270 -22.52 9.70 -12.95
N ARG A 271 -22.84 8.58 -12.30
CA ARG A 271 -21.83 7.66 -11.79
C ARG A 271 -21.05 7.01 -12.93
N ALA A 272 -19.79 6.67 -12.69
CA ALA A 272 -18.91 5.99 -13.63
C ALA A 272 -18.38 4.65 -13.07
N PRO A 273 -19.24 3.63 -12.88
CA PRO A 273 -18.85 2.36 -12.25
C PRO A 273 -17.65 1.71 -12.94
N PHE A 274 -16.67 1.28 -12.16
CA PHE A 274 -15.44 0.64 -12.67
C PHE A 274 -15.72 -0.60 -13.52
N ALA A 275 -16.75 -1.37 -13.18
CA ALA A 275 -17.22 -2.51 -13.98
C ALA A 275 -17.53 -2.13 -15.45
N LEU A 276 -17.91 -0.87 -15.72
CA LEU A 276 -18.29 -0.37 -17.04
C LEU A 276 -17.14 0.33 -17.79
N TRP A 277 -15.95 0.48 -17.18
CA TRP A 277 -14.82 1.15 -17.83
C TRP A 277 -14.35 0.41 -19.09
N LYS A 278 -14.12 1.11 -20.19
CA LYS A 278 -13.75 0.49 -21.48
C LYS A 278 -12.25 0.16 -21.52
N GLY A 279 -11.87 -0.84 -22.30
CA GLY A 279 -10.46 -1.19 -22.54
C GLY A 279 -9.75 -1.88 -21.36
N ILE A 280 -10.51 -2.42 -20.40
CA ILE A 280 -9.99 -3.16 -19.26
C ILE A 280 -10.42 -4.62 -19.36
N ASP A 281 -9.46 -5.52 -19.13
CA ASP A 281 -9.66 -6.96 -19.09
C ASP A 281 -10.81 -7.37 -18.13
N PRO A 282 -11.76 -8.22 -18.57
CA PRO A 282 -12.92 -8.60 -17.74
C PRO A 282 -12.55 -9.29 -16.43
N ASP A 283 -11.56 -10.20 -16.44
CA ASP A 283 -11.12 -10.89 -15.22
C ASP A 283 -10.42 -9.92 -14.26
N PHE A 284 -9.70 -8.93 -14.80
CA PHE A 284 -9.13 -7.86 -13.98
C PHE A 284 -10.21 -6.99 -13.34
N LYS A 285 -11.27 -6.66 -14.09
CA LYS A 285 -12.39 -5.90 -13.54
C LYS A 285 -13.08 -6.63 -12.41
N ASP A 286 -13.31 -7.93 -12.59
CA ASP A 286 -13.93 -8.79 -11.58
C ASP A 286 -13.04 -8.88 -10.32
N LEU A 287 -11.74 -9.11 -10.49
CA LEU A 287 -10.77 -9.13 -9.39
C LEU A 287 -10.78 -7.81 -8.60
N VAL A 288 -10.59 -6.69 -9.29
CA VAL A 288 -10.51 -5.39 -8.65
C VAL A 288 -11.85 -4.97 -8.05
N GLY A 289 -12.98 -5.22 -8.71
CA GLY A 289 -14.30 -4.93 -8.17
C GLY A 289 -14.60 -5.69 -6.87
N LYS A 290 -14.13 -6.93 -6.76
CA LYS A 290 -14.20 -7.71 -5.51
C LYS A 290 -13.27 -7.16 -4.42
N MET A 291 -12.12 -6.59 -4.78
CA MET A 291 -11.20 -5.96 -3.82
C MET A 291 -11.71 -4.60 -3.33
N THR A 292 -12.31 -3.79 -4.22
CA THR A 292 -12.69 -2.40 -3.96
C THR A 292 -14.16 -2.21 -3.60
N ASN A 293 -14.90 -3.28 -3.31
CA ASN A 293 -16.28 -3.18 -2.82
C ASN A 293 -16.34 -2.23 -1.61
N ILE A 294 -17.23 -1.23 -1.62
CA ILE A 294 -17.23 -0.23 -0.53
C ILE A 294 -17.66 -0.80 0.82
N ASP A 295 -18.44 -1.90 0.84
CA ASP A 295 -18.73 -2.66 2.06
C ASP A 295 -17.50 -3.52 2.43
N PRO A 296 -16.83 -3.23 3.57
CA PRO A 296 -15.65 -3.99 3.98
C PRO A 296 -15.91 -5.49 4.16
N LYS A 297 -17.13 -5.90 4.49
CA LYS A 297 -17.49 -7.31 4.73
C LYS A 297 -17.64 -8.12 3.45
N ARG A 298 -17.85 -7.45 2.31
CA ARG A 298 -18.04 -8.09 1.00
C ARG A 298 -16.74 -8.16 0.19
N ARG A 299 -15.66 -7.55 0.68
CA ARG A 299 -14.35 -7.62 0.01
C ARG A 299 -13.78 -9.02 0.16
N ILE A 300 -13.21 -9.52 -0.94
CA ILE A 300 -12.43 -10.76 -0.90
C ILE A 300 -11.19 -10.59 -0.04
N THR A 301 -10.70 -11.69 0.51
CA THR A 301 -9.43 -11.76 1.23
C THR A 301 -8.24 -11.76 0.27
N ALA A 302 -7.03 -11.55 0.80
CA ALA A 302 -5.81 -11.67 0.01
C ALA A 302 -5.64 -13.06 -0.63
N HIS A 303 -6.02 -14.14 0.08
CA HIS A 303 -5.95 -15.51 -0.43
C HIS A 303 -6.96 -15.77 -1.55
N GLU A 304 -8.21 -15.31 -1.39
CA GLU A 304 -9.23 -15.42 -2.45
C GLU A 304 -8.81 -14.64 -3.70
N ALA A 305 -8.22 -13.46 -3.52
CA ALA A 305 -7.65 -12.68 -4.61
C ALA A 305 -6.48 -13.40 -5.30
N LEU A 306 -5.59 -14.08 -4.56
CA LEU A 306 -4.51 -14.89 -5.14
C LEU A 306 -5.03 -16.07 -5.96
N ALA A 307 -6.18 -16.63 -5.57
CA ALA A 307 -6.83 -17.74 -6.27
C ALA A 307 -7.65 -17.28 -7.51
N HIS A 308 -7.71 -15.98 -7.79
CA HIS A 308 -8.54 -15.43 -8.85
C HIS A 308 -8.07 -15.86 -10.25
N PRO A 309 -8.99 -16.13 -11.21
CA PRO A 309 -8.66 -16.52 -12.59
C PRO A 309 -7.67 -15.61 -13.31
N TRP A 310 -7.67 -14.31 -12.98
CA TRP A 310 -6.78 -13.32 -13.59
C TRP A 310 -5.27 -13.65 -13.44
N PHE A 311 -4.89 -14.43 -12.42
CA PHE A 311 -3.51 -14.85 -12.17
C PHE A 311 -3.14 -16.23 -12.75
N ARG A 312 -4.06 -16.95 -13.41
CA ARG A 312 -3.84 -18.34 -13.87
C ARG A 312 -2.68 -18.50 -14.85
N ASP A 313 -2.39 -17.47 -15.63
CA ASP A 313 -1.34 -17.43 -16.66
C ASP A 313 0.03 -16.96 -16.13
N VAL A 314 0.13 -16.70 -14.82
CA VAL A 314 1.39 -16.33 -14.16
C VAL A 314 1.95 -17.55 -13.44
N ALA A 315 3.11 -18.02 -13.88
CA ALA A 315 3.90 -19.03 -13.17
C ALA A 315 4.49 -18.48 -11.88
#